data_AF-A0A2S6SY78-F1
#
_entry.id   AF-A0A2S6SY78-F1
#
_cell.length_a   1.000
_cell.length_b   1.000
_cell.length_c   1.000
_cell.angle_alpha   90.00
_cell.angle_beta   90.00
_cell.angle_gamma   90.00
#
_symmetry.space_group_name_H-M   'P 1'
#
loop_
_entity.id
_entity.type
_entity.pdbx_description
1 polymer ?
#
loop_
_entity_poly.entity_id
_entity_poly.type
_entity_poly.pdbx_seq_one_letter_code
_entity_poly.pdbx_strand_id
1 'polypeptide(L)' 'MTTPSSQLKISGTRLKTSETMVDSVRILSDMTRRDIEKSYNLDTIRGTEAYYSGRYGWTLRRSID' A
#
# COMPACT_ATOMS: atom_id res chain seq x y z
N MET A 1 7.34 27.42 40.78
CA MET A 1 8.45 27.45 39.79
C MET A 1 7.93 26.89 38.48
N THR A 2 7.88 27.70 37.43
CA THR A 2 7.51 27.24 36.07
C THR A 2 8.74 27.38 35.18
N THR A 3 9.23 26.27 34.64
CA THR A 3 10.35 26.25 33.70
C THR A 3 9.89 26.75 32.32
N PRO A 4 10.69 27.55 31.59
CA PRO A 4 10.36 27.96 30.24
C PRO A 4 10.53 26.78 29.28
N SER A 5 9.48 26.46 28.52
CA SER A 5 9.56 25.47 27.45
C SER A 5 10.29 26.09 26.25
N SER A 6 11.48 25.56 25.97
CA SER A 6 12.26 25.90 24.77
C SER A 6 11.56 25.29 23.56
N GLN A 7 10.88 26.13 22.78
CA GLN A 7 10.28 25.72 21.52
C GLN A 7 11.40 25.48 20.50
N LEU A 8 11.69 24.21 20.21
CA LEU A 8 12.58 23.83 19.11
C LEU A 8 11.98 24.38 17.81
N LYS A 9 12.62 25.41 17.25
CA LYS A 9 12.37 25.83 15.87
C LYS A 9 12.74 24.67 14.95
N ILE A 10 11.74 23.93 14.50
CA ILE A 10 11.87 23.04 13.36
C ILE A 10 12.02 23.96 12.14
N SER A 11 13.24 24.39 11.89
CA SER A 11 13.61 24.96 10.60
C SER A 11 13.31 23.90 9.56
N GLY A 12 12.32 24.16 8.71
CA GLY A 12 11.87 23.25 7.67
C GLY A 12 13.03 22.88 6.75
N THR A 13 13.66 21.74 7.03
CA THR A 13 14.46 21.05 6.03
C THR A 13 13.45 20.58 4.98
N ARG A 14 13.58 21.12 3.77
CA ARG A 14 12.82 20.69 2.59
C ARG A 14 13.21 19.23 2.31
N LEU A 15 12.50 18.34 2.98
CA LEU A 15 12.64 16.90 2.92
C LEU A 15 12.40 16.44 1.47
N LYS A 16 13.48 16.08 0.77
CA LYS A 16 13.46 15.30 -0.49
C LYS A 16 12.99 13.86 -0.20
N THR A 17 11.85 13.72 0.47
CA THR A 17 11.39 12.46 1.07
C THR A 17 10.19 11.90 0.30
N SER A 18 9.62 12.68 -0.62
CA SER A 18 8.47 12.26 -1.41
C SER A 18 8.78 11.11 -2.37
N GLU A 19 9.91 11.15 -3.08
CA GLU A 19 10.26 10.10 -4.06
C GLU A 19 10.59 8.77 -3.38
N THR A 20 11.41 8.79 -2.33
CA THR A 20 11.83 7.57 -1.61
C THR A 20 10.70 6.89 -0.84
N MET A 21 9.74 7.65 -0.31
CA MET A 21 8.53 7.06 0.31
C MET A 21 7.62 6.43 -0.73
N VAL A 22 7.46 7.05 -1.91
CA VAL A 22 6.66 6.49 -3.02
C VAL A 22 7.25 5.16 -3.48
N ASP A 23 8.57 5.08 -3.62
CA ASP A 23 9.25 3.83 -3.99
C ASP A 23 9.10 2.74 -2.91
N SER A 24 9.21 3.10 -1.64
CA SER A 24 9.04 2.14 -0.53
C SER A 24 7.61 1.58 -0.48
N VAL A 25 6.60 2.45 -0.66
CA VAL A 25 5.18 2.04 -0.72
C VAL A 25 4.93 1.13 -1.93
N ARG A 26 5.56 1.42 -3.06
CA ARG A 26 5.48 0.58 -4.27
C ARG A 26 6.06 -0.81 -4.03
N ILE A 27 7.24 -0.90 -3.43
CA ILE A 27 7.88 -2.19 -3.10
C ILE A 27 7.00 -3.01 -2.15
N LEU A 28 6.47 -2.40 -1.09
CA LEU A 28 5.57 -3.08 -0.15
C LEU A 28 4.28 -3.55 -0.84
N SER A 29 3.69 -2.70 -1.69
CA SER A 29 2.48 -3.04 -2.45
C SER A 29 2.73 -4.24 -3.37
N ASP A 30 3.89 -4.28 -4.04
CA ASP A 30 4.28 -5.39 -4.91
C ASP A 30 4.53 -6.69 -4.13
N MET A 31 5.14 -6.61 -2.94
CA MET A 31 5.32 -7.74 -2.04
C MET A 31 3.98 -8.30 -1.57
N THR A 32 3.10 -7.45 -1.06
CA THR A 32 1.75 -7.84 -0.61
C THR A 32 0.92 -8.39 -1.77
N ARG A 33 1.04 -7.82 -2.97
CA ARG A 33 0.38 -8.35 -4.18
C ARG A 33 0.82 -9.78 -4.46
N ARG A 34 2.13 -10.05 -4.49
CA ARG A 34 2.66 -11.39 -4.77
C ARG A 34 2.28 -12.43 -3.71
N ASP A 35 2.25 -12.03 -2.45
CA ASP A 35 1.86 -12.92 -1.36
C ASP A 35 0.38 -13.33 -1.49
N ILE A 36 -0.48 -12.34 -1.75
CA ILE A 36 -1.90 -12.58 -2.00
C ILE A 36 -2.11 -13.44 -3.27
N GLU A 37 -1.39 -13.16 -4.37
CA GLU A 37 -1.43 -13.98 -5.61
C GLU A 37 -1.13 -15.45 -5.32
N LYS A 38 -0.15 -15.73 -4.43
CA LYS A 38 0.22 -17.10 -4.05
C LYS A 38 -0.82 -17.78 -3.16
N SER A 39 -1.49 -17.03 -2.30
CA SER A 39 -2.51 -17.55 -1.37
C SER A 39 -3.89 -17.73 -2.01
N TYR A 40 -4.14 -17.14 -3.18
CA TYR A 40 -5.42 -17.28 -3.86
C TYR A 40 -5.59 -18.69 -4.45
N ASN A 41 -6.53 -19.45 -3.88
CA ASN A 41 -7.03 -20.70 -4.46
C ASN A 41 -8.43 -20.46 -5.01
N LEU A 42 -8.51 -19.82 -6.18
CA LEU A 42 -9.78 -19.41 -6.81
C LEU A 42 -10.53 -20.57 -7.49
N ASP A 43 -9.88 -21.73 -7.62
CA ASP A 43 -10.49 -22.95 -8.17
C ASP A 43 -11.69 -23.43 -7.32
N THR A 44 -11.81 -22.94 -6.08
CA THR A 44 -12.87 -23.32 -5.15
C THR A 44 -14.21 -22.65 -5.42
N ILE A 45 -14.28 -21.54 -6.17
CA ILE A 45 -15.53 -20.79 -6.39
C ILE A 45 -15.74 -20.59 -7.90
N ARG A 46 -16.54 -21.48 -8.51
CA ARG A 46 -16.92 -21.39 -9.93
C ARG A 46 -17.51 -20.02 -10.27
N GLY A 47 -17.04 -19.43 -11.37
CA GLY A 47 -17.54 -18.15 -11.86
C GLY A 47 -17.07 -16.95 -11.04
N THR A 48 -16.00 -17.05 -10.24
CA THR A 48 -15.40 -15.91 -9.51
C THR A 48 -13.91 -15.81 -9.79
N GLU A 49 -13.46 -14.65 -10.24
CA GLU A 49 -12.06 -14.30 -10.47
C GLU A 49 -11.64 -13.19 -9.51
N ALA A 50 -10.46 -13.31 -8.90
CA ALA A 50 -9.83 -12.19 -8.22
C ALA A 50 -8.65 -11.69 -9.07
N TYR A 51 -8.57 -10.39 -9.26
CA TYR A 51 -7.50 -9.75 -10.02
C TYR A 51 -7.07 -8.45 -9.36
N TYR A 52 -5.85 -8.00 -9.66
CA TYR A 52 -5.31 -6.76 -9.14
C TYR A 52 -5.53 -5.61 -10.12
N SER A 53 -6.15 -4.52 -9.65
CA SER A 53 -6.27 -3.23 -10.37
C SER A 53 -5.27 -2.23 -9.81
N GLY A 54 -4.47 -1.59 -10.67
CA GLY A 54 -3.51 -0.57 -10.23
C GLY A 54 -4.16 0.67 -9.58
N ARG A 55 -5.46 0.93 -9.84
CA ARG A 55 -6.19 2.05 -9.25
C ARG A 55 -6.95 1.65 -7.98
N TYR A 56 -7.53 0.45 -7.97
CA TYR A 56 -8.49 0.04 -6.93
C TYR A 56 -7.98 -1.11 -6.05
N GLY A 57 -6.80 -1.65 -6.32
CA GLY A 57 -6.25 -2.82 -5.63
C GLY A 57 -6.93 -4.13 -6.03
N TRP A 58 -6.94 -5.08 -5.11
CA TRP A 58 -7.58 -6.38 -5.31
C TRP A 58 -9.08 -6.26 -5.51
N THR A 59 -9.57 -6.81 -6.63
CA THR A 59 -10.97 -6.77 -7.03
C THR A 59 -11.45 -8.19 -7.29
N LEU A 60 -12.61 -8.55 -6.73
CA LEU A 60 -13.33 -9.77 -7.07
C LEU A 60 -14.34 -9.45 -8.18
N ARG A 61 -14.36 -10.26 -9.23
CA ARG A 61 -15.33 -10.19 -10.31
C ARG A 61 -15.98 -11.54 -10.52
N ARG A 62 -17.26 -11.52 -10.89
CA ARG A 62 -17.95 -12.72 -11.35
C ARG A 62 -17.56 -12.96 -12.81
N SER A 63 -16.88 -14.07 -13.09
CA SER A 63 -16.70 -14.55 -14.46
C SER A 63 -18.01 -15.18 -14.93
N ILE A 64 -18.47 -14.77 -16.11
CA ILE A 64 -19.62 -15.38 -16.77
C ILE A 64 -19.06 -16.60 -17.49
N ASP A 65 -19.40 -17.77 -16.98
CA ASP A 65 -19.24 -19.05 -17.69
C ASP A 65 -20.46 -19.25 -18.60
#